data_AF-A0A699XIP7-F1
#
_entry.id   AF-A0A699XIP7-F1
#
_cell.length_a   1.000
_cell.length_b   1.000
_cell.length_c   1.000
_cell.angle_alpha   90.00
_cell.angle_beta   90.00
_cell.angle_gamma   90.00
#
_symmetry.space_group_name_H-M   'P 1'
#
loop_
_entity.id
_entity.type
_entity.pdbx_description
1 polymer ?
#
loop_
_entity_poly.entity_id
_entity_poly.type
_entity_poly.pdbx_seq_one_letter_code
_entity_poly.pdbx_strand_id
1 'polypeptide(L)'
;MAKMGDRHADPHEEIQLDGIGGVNIVVKADVHRSGINFPAYAFENQAETEGFAKMAKRAGYGVYGLPNYVVWHIDTDEKPGNA
;
A
#
# COMPACT_ATOMS: atom_id res chain seq x y z
N MET A 1 -5.39 -2.30 -8.44
CA MET A 1 -5.67 -0.99 -7.81
C MET A 1 -7.12 -0.92 -7.37
N ALA A 2 -7.37 -0.56 -6.10
CA ALA A 2 -8.72 -0.25 -5.62
C ALA A 2 -9.13 1.13 -6.17
N LYS A 3 -10.30 1.22 -6.83
CA LYS A 3 -10.84 2.46 -7.43
C LYS A 3 -12.15 2.92 -6.78
N MET A 4 -12.46 2.34 -5.62
CA MET A 4 -13.68 2.59 -4.86
C MET A 4 -13.37 3.51 -3.69
N GLY A 5 -14.37 4.30 -3.28
CA GLY A 5 -14.26 5.21 -2.16
C GLY A 5 -15.16 6.44 -2.34
N ASP A 6 -15.75 6.91 -1.24
CA ASP A 6 -16.45 8.18 -1.17
C ASP A 6 -15.91 8.97 0.04
N ARG A 7 -15.37 10.16 -0.21
CA ARG A 7 -14.81 11.03 0.85
C ARG A 7 -15.86 11.48 1.88
N HIS A 8 -17.15 11.34 1.57
CA HIS A 8 -18.26 11.67 2.46
C HIS A 8 -18.76 10.47 3.28
N ALA A 9 -18.31 9.25 2.96
CA ALA A 9 -18.64 8.05 3.71
C ALA A 9 -17.73 7.87 4.94
N ASP A 10 -17.87 6.75 5.64
CA ASP A 10 -17.11 6.46 6.86
C ASP A 10 -15.59 6.34 6.56
N PRO A 11 -14.73 7.22 7.10
CA PRO A 11 -13.30 7.19 6.86
C PRO A 11 -12.60 5.97 7.50
N HIS A 12 -13.28 5.24 8.39
CA HIS A 12 -12.75 4.06 9.08
C HIS A 12 -13.16 2.73 8.41
N GLU A 13 -13.86 2.79 7.29
CA GLU A 13 -14.15 1.59 6.51
C GLU A 13 -12.82 0.95 6.05
N GLU A 14 -12.65 -0.34 6.33
CA GLU A 14 -11.44 -1.09 5.97
C GLU A 14 -11.75 -2.10 4.87
N ILE A 15 -10.86 -2.17 3.87
CA ILE A 15 -10.88 -3.21 2.85
C ILE A 15 -9.57 -3.99 2.86
N GLN A 16 -9.65 -5.30 2.63
CA GLN A 16 -8.46 -6.13 2.46
C GLN A 16 -7.78 -5.80 1.14
N LEU A 17 -6.45 -5.69 1.17
CA LEU A 17 -5.63 -5.47 -0.01
C LEU A 17 -4.66 -6.63 -0.24
N ASP A 18 -4.19 -6.75 -1.48
CA ASP A 18 -3.16 -7.70 -1.91
C ASP A 18 -1.85 -7.03 -2.33
N GLY A 19 -1.88 -5.70 -2.50
CA GLY A 19 -0.78 -4.85 -2.92
C GLY A 19 -1.02 -3.41 -2.45
N ILE A 20 0.06 -2.65 -2.25
CA ILE A 20 0.01 -1.26 -1.80
C ILE A 20 0.98 -0.39 -2.61
N GLY A 21 0.72 0.92 -2.66
CA GLY A 21 1.70 1.93 -3.07
C GLY A 21 2.42 2.54 -1.86
N GLY A 22 3.48 3.31 -2.09
CA GLY A 22 4.34 3.87 -1.03
C GLY A 22 3.99 5.29 -0.55
N VAL A 23 3.04 5.98 -1.21
CA VAL A 23 2.81 7.43 -1.02
C VAL A 23 2.33 7.77 0.40
N ASN A 24 1.31 7.07 0.90
CA ASN A 24 0.81 7.26 2.26
C ASN A 24 0.45 5.90 2.86
N ILE A 25 1.33 5.38 3.71
CA ILE A 25 1.15 4.10 4.39
C ILE A 25 1.60 4.21 5.85
N VAL A 26 0.91 3.49 6.73
CA VAL A 26 1.28 3.38 8.14
C VAL A 26 1.52 1.91 8.44
N VAL A 27 2.73 1.59 8.89
CA VAL A 27 3.16 0.23 9.19
C VAL A 27 3.50 0.13 10.67
N LYS A 28 2.91 -0.85 11.36
CA LYS A 28 3.32 -1.16 12.74
C LYS A 28 4.78 -1.58 12.74
N ALA A 29 5.60 -0.97 13.58
CA ALA A 29 7.05 -1.19 13.59
C ALA A 29 7.45 -2.67 13.71
N ASP A 30 6.64 -3.49 14.40
CA ASP A 30 6.90 -4.93 14.55
C ASP A 30 6.86 -5.70 13.23
N VAL A 31 6.10 -5.24 12.23
CA VAL A 31 6.08 -5.81 10.87
C VAL A 31 7.46 -5.66 10.23
N HIS A 32 8.11 -4.51 10.37
CA HIS A 32 9.48 -4.34 9.87
C HIS A 32 10.49 -5.12 10.71
N ARG A 33 10.33 -5.16 12.04
CA ARG A 33 11.23 -5.92 12.92
C ARG A 33 11.17 -7.43 12.68
N SER A 34 10.06 -7.94 12.15
CA SER A 34 9.95 -9.35 11.75
C SER A 34 10.67 -9.65 10.42
N GLY A 35 11.34 -8.68 9.81
CA GLY A 35 12.12 -8.85 8.59
C GLY A 35 11.39 -8.50 7.30
N ILE A 36 10.15 -8.00 7.36
CA ILE A 36 9.42 -7.57 6.17
C ILE A 36 9.90 -6.18 5.77
N ASN A 37 10.35 -6.04 4.53
CA ASN A 37 10.89 -4.80 3.99
C ASN A 37 10.37 -4.56 2.56
N PHE A 38 10.86 -3.50 1.91
CA PHE A 38 10.64 -3.28 0.50
C PHE A 38 11.71 -4.07 -0.27
N PRO A 39 11.37 -5.20 -0.92
CA PRO A 39 12.35 -6.06 -1.55
C PRO A 39 12.87 -5.39 -2.83
N ALA A 40 14.19 -5.36 -2.98
CA ALA A 40 14.87 -4.93 -4.20
C ALA A 40 14.85 -6.00 -5.31
N TYR A 41 14.20 -7.13 -5.06
CA TYR A 41 14.01 -8.24 -5.98
C TYR A 41 12.52 -8.53 -6.14
N ALA A 42 12.14 -9.19 -7.23
CA ALA A 42 10.77 -9.61 -7.44
C ALA A 42 10.37 -10.65 -6.38
N PHE A 43 9.34 -10.34 -5.60
CA PHE A 43 8.76 -11.27 -4.63
C PHE A 43 7.37 -11.68 -5.12
N GLU A 44 7.18 -12.95 -5.46
CA GLU A 44 5.93 -13.45 -6.07
C GLU A 44 5.47 -12.62 -7.29
N ASN A 45 6.42 -12.25 -8.16
CA ASN A 45 6.20 -11.40 -9.33
C ASN A 45 5.67 -9.98 -8.98
N GLN A 46 5.88 -9.51 -7.77
CA GLN A 46 5.57 -8.14 -7.34
C GLN A 46 6.85 -7.37 -7.05
N ALA A 47 6.83 -6.06 -7.34
CA ALA A 47 7.95 -5.16 -7.11
C ALA A 47 7.76 -4.37 -5.81
N GLU A 48 8.86 -4.03 -5.14
CA GLU A 48 8.95 -3.02 -4.07
C GLU A 48 7.73 -3.00 -3.10
N THR A 49 6.83 -2.02 -3.20
CA THR A 49 5.71 -1.85 -2.26
C THR A 49 4.65 -2.94 -2.39
N GLU A 50 4.43 -3.45 -3.61
CA GLU A 50 3.54 -4.59 -3.84
C GLU A 50 4.15 -5.88 -3.28
N GLY A 51 5.47 -6.04 -3.41
CA GLY A 51 6.24 -7.13 -2.80
C GLY A 51 6.18 -7.09 -1.27
N PHE A 52 6.29 -5.91 -0.67
CA PHE A 52 6.12 -5.70 0.78
C PHE A 52 4.75 -6.22 1.26
N ALA A 53 3.65 -5.84 0.58
CA ALA A 53 2.31 -6.28 0.95
C ALA A 53 2.16 -7.80 0.86
N LYS A 54 2.72 -8.43 -0.18
CA LYS A 54 2.73 -9.89 -0.31
C LYS A 54 3.51 -10.57 0.81
N MET A 55 4.72 -10.08 1.13
CA MET A 55 5.51 -10.61 2.24
C MET A 55 4.77 -10.48 3.58
N ALA A 56 4.12 -9.34 3.83
CA ALA A 56 3.32 -9.12 5.04
C ALA A 56 2.18 -10.13 5.16
N LYS A 57 1.41 -10.35 4.07
CA LYS A 57 0.34 -11.36 4.05
C LYS A 57 0.88 -12.77 4.26
N ARG A 58 2.03 -13.12 3.67
CA ARG A 58 2.68 -14.44 3.87
C ARG A 58 3.13 -14.67 5.31
N ALA A 59 3.57 -13.62 6.00
CA ALA A 59 3.92 -13.67 7.41
C ALA A 59 2.71 -13.64 8.36
N GLY A 60 1.48 -13.61 7.83
CA GLY A 60 0.25 -13.63 8.62
C GLY A 60 -0.23 -12.25 9.10
N TYR A 61 0.38 -11.16 8.61
CA TYR A 61 -0.12 -9.81 8.87
C TYR A 61 -1.26 -9.47 7.92
N GLY A 62 -2.20 -8.66 8.42
CA GLY A 62 -3.23 -8.08 7.58
C GLY A 62 -2.73 -6.84 6.85
N VAL A 63 -3.21 -6.64 5.62
CA VAL A 63 -2.92 -5.46 4.79
C VAL A 63 -4.25 -4.85 4.39
N TYR A 64 -4.46 -3.60 4.79
CA TYR A 64 -5.75 -2.93 4.70
C TYR A 64 -5.62 -1.58 4.00
N GLY A 65 -6.66 -1.21 3.26
CA GLY A 65 -6.85 0.12 2.70
C GLY A 65 -8.06 0.78 3.35
N LEU A 66 -8.03 2.11 3.39
CA LEU A 66 -9.14 2.96 3.81
C LEU A 66 -9.68 3.68 2.56
N PRO A 67 -10.70 3.14 1.87
CA PRO A 67 -11.13 3.65 0.57
C PRO A 67 -11.72 5.06 0.66
N ASN A 68 -12.27 5.44 1.82
CA ASN A 68 -12.92 6.72 2.04
C ASN A 68 -11.98 7.76 2.67
N TYR A 69 -10.77 7.36 3.12
CA TYR A 69 -9.78 8.26 3.70
C TYR A 69 -8.90 8.87 2.60
N VAL A 70 -9.28 10.08 2.15
CA VAL A 70 -8.61 10.74 1.01
C VAL A 70 -7.42 11.58 1.48
N VAL A 71 -6.25 11.31 0.91
CA VAL A 71 -5.03 12.12 1.05
C VAL A 71 -4.69 12.73 -0.31
N TRP A 72 -4.45 14.03 -0.36
CA TRP A 72 -4.03 14.73 -1.57
C TRP A 72 -2.51 14.72 -1.66
N HIS A 73 -1.98 14.16 -2.74
CA HIS A 73 -0.56 14.23 -3.08
C HIS A 73 -0.36 15.37 -4.08
N ILE A 74 0.60 16.25 -3.83
CA ILE A 74 1.02 17.23 -4.84
C ILE A 74 1.70 16.46 -5.94
N ASP A 75 1.21 16.61 -7.16
CA ASP A 75 1.92 16.12 -8.33
C ASP A 75 3.20 16.95 -8.49
N THR A 76 4.33 16.29 -8.61
CA THR A 76 5.55 16.93 -9.05
C THR A 76 5.43 17.13 -10.56
N ASP A 77 5.98 18.21 -11.13
CA ASP A 77 5.99 18.46 -12.59
C ASP A 77 6.86 17.41 -13.34
N GLU A 78 6.58 16.12 -13.15
CA GLU A 78 7.24 15.02 -13.81
C GLU A 78 6.88 15.04 -15.28
N LYS A 79 7.89 14.81 -16.12
CA LYS A 79 7.68 14.77 -17.56
C LYS A 79 6.67 13.65 -17.88
N PRO A 80 5.64 13.92 -18.69
CA PRO A 80 4.69 12.88 -19.08
C PRO A 80 5.45 11.75 -19.79
N GLY A 81 5.28 10.49 -19.34
CA GLY A 81 5.89 9.33 -19.99
C GLY A 81 6.12 8.07 -19.16
N ASN A 82 5.94 8.10 -17.83
CA ASN A 82 6.20 6.94 -16.95
C ASN A 82 4.95 6.36 -16.26
N ALA A 83 3.75 6.66 -16.77
CA ALA A 83 2.49 6.09 -16.28
C ALA A 83 2.14 4.77 -16.99
#